data_AF-A0A3C0KHQ3-F1
#
_entry.id   AF-A0A3C0KHQ3-F1
#
_cell.length_a   1.000
_cell.length_b   1.000
_cell.length_c   1.000
_cell.angle_alpha   90.00
_cell.angle_beta   90.00
_cell.angle_gamma   90.00
#
_symmetry.space_group_name_H-M   'P 1'
#
loop_
_entity.id
_entity.type
_entity.pdbx_description
1 polymer ?
#
loop_
_entity_poly.entity_id
_entity_poly.type
_entity_poly.pdbx_seq_one_letter_code
_entity_poly.pdbx_strand_id
1 'polypeptide(L)'
;MITSATSTASTAAATSGTATKADPATDPNAAQDRFLKLLVAQLNNQDPMNPLDNAQMTSQMAQINTVTGIQQLNQTMKSMADQFSALQVLQGASMIGRSVVTEGNNLPVADGVGKGMFDLSAAAGDVKVEVLTAGGQLVGSVDLGAQTQGRHQFEWDASKYAGSTEGLRFKVTALNGSTAVESTPLIQSKVVSAGADGGLLTLDLEGGGTVNYSQVKAIL
;
A
#
# COMPACT_ATOMS: atom_id res chain seq x y z
N MET A 1 52.30 11.09 -30.60
CA MET A 1 52.21 12.09 -29.52
C MET A 1 50.75 12.28 -29.15
N ILE A 2 50.49 12.45 -27.84
CA ILE A 2 49.21 12.79 -27.16
C ILE A 2 48.29 11.56 -26.93
N THR A 3 48.43 10.72 -25.88
CA THR A 3 48.07 10.86 -24.44
C THR A 3 46.76 11.58 -24.12
N SER A 4 45.81 10.86 -23.51
CA SER A 4 45.00 11.31 -22.36
C SER A 4 44.21 10.12 -21.79
N ALA A 5 44.65 9.61 -20.64
CA ALA A 5 43.87 8.73 -19.78
C ALA A 5 43.04 9.60 -18.82
N THR A 6 41.73 9.38 -18.73
CA THR A 6 40.86 10.08 -17.79
C THR A 6 40.53 9.14 -16.63
N SER A 7 41.20 9.37 -15.51
CA SER A 7 40.90 8.78 -14.21
C SER A 7 39.59 9.36 -13.67
N THR A 8 38.57 8.53 -13.48
CA THR A 8 37.36 8.91 -12.74
C THR A 8 37.42 8.24 -11.37
N ALA A 9 37.81 9.03 -10.37
CA ALA A 9 37.77 8.64 -8.96
C ALA A 9 36.30 8.51 -8.53
N SER A 10 35.90 7.32 -8.08
CA SER A 10 34.59 7.09 -7.47
C SER A 10 34.73 7.31 -5.96
N THR A 11 34.16 8.40 -5.47
CA THR A 11 34.11 8.78 -4.06
C THR A 11 33.19 7.83 -3.31
N ALA A 12 33.76 6.96 -2.48
CA ALA A 12 33.03 6.16 -1.51
C ALA A 12 32.49 7.09 -0.40
N ALA A 13 31.17 7.24 -0.34
CA ALA A 13 30.49 7.90 0.76
C ALA A 13 30.57 7.00 2.00
N ALA A 14 31.38 7.40 2.99
CA ALA A 14 31.43 6.78 4.30
C ALA A 14 30.17 7.17 5.08
N THR A 15 29.22 6.24 5.20
CA THR A 15 28.08 6.35 6.11
C THR A 15 28.57 6.21 7.54
N SER A 16 28.95 7.32 8.17
CA SER A 16 29.19 7.38 9.61
C SER A 16 27.85 7.22 10.33
N GLY A 17 27.50 5.98 10.63
CA GLY A 17 26.40 5.65 11.55
C GLY A 17 26.68 6.26 12.91
N THR A 18 26.01 7.38 13.19
CA THR A 18 26.01 8.01 14.49
C THR A 18 25.22 7.09 15.41
N ALA A 19 25.91 6.23 16.15
CA ALA A 19 25.31 5.48 17.24
C ALA A 19 24.80 6.51 18.27
N THR A 20 23.50 6.72 18.31
CA THR A 20 22.83 7.47 19.37
C THR A 20 23.18 6.80 20.69
N LYS A 21 24.13 7.39 21.41
CA LYS A 21 24.48 6.98 22.77
C LYS A 21 23.23 7.19 23.63
N ALA A 22 22.61 6.09 24.06
CA ALA A 22 21.48 6.12 24.98
C ALA A 22 21.88 6.93 26.23
N ASP A 23 21.00 7.84 26.65
CA ASP A 23 21.17 8.62 27.86
C ASP A 23 21.23 7.66 29.07
N PRO A 24 22.31 7.66 29.88
CA PRO A 24 22.46 6.78 31.03
C PRO A 24 21.39 7.01 32.13
N ALA A 25 20.55 8.04 32.02
CA ALA A 25 19.39 8.25 32.90
C ALA A 25 18.18 7.36 32.57
N THR A 26 18.11 6.78 31.36
CA THR A 26 16.95 6.00 30.89
C THR A 26 17.30 4.54 30.56
N ASP A 27 18.55 4.13 30.78
CA ASP A 27 18.99 2.76 30.54
C ASP A 27 18.66 1.88 31.77
N PRO A 28 17.71 0.93 31.65
CA PRO A 28 17.35 0.02 32.74
C PRO A 28 18.55 -0.79 33.25
N ASN A 29 19.55 -1.08 32.40
CA ASN A 29 20.76 -1.78 32.84
C ASN A 29 21.64 -0.89 33.72
N ALA A 30 21.77 0.40 33.39
CA ALA A 30 22.54 1.36 34.17
C ALA A 30 21.87 1.67 35.52
N ALA A 31 20.53 1.69 35.54
CA ALA A 31 19.77 1.70 36.78
C ALA A 31 20.11 0.44 37.59
N GLN A 32 19.91 -0.76 37.04
CA GLN A 32 20.11 -2.04 37.73
C GLN A 32 21.54 -2.17 38.31
N ASP A 33 22.55 -1.73 37.58
CA ASP A 33 23.95 -1.66 38.03
C ASP A 33 24.17 -0.68 39.21
N ARG A 34 23.46 0.46 39.22
CA ARG A 34 23.48 1.39 40.36
C ARG A 34 22.84 0.77 41.60
N PHE A 35 21.75 0.02 41.45
CA PHE A 35 21.15 -0.69 42.58
C PHE A 35 22.04 -1.80 43.11
N LEU A 36 22.66 -2.61 42.25
CA LEU A 36 23.62 -3.63 42.70
C LEU A 36 24.82 -3.01 43.42
N LYS A 37 25.34 -1.87 42.95
CA LYS A 37 26.41 -1.14 43.65
C LYS A 37 25.98 -0.56 45.00
N LEU A 38 24.75 -0.03 45.10
CA LEU A 38 24.21 0.46 46.37
C LEU A 38 23.91 -0.67 47.36
N LEU A 39 23.41 -1.81 46.88
CA LEU A 39 23.17 -3.02 47.68
C LEU A 39 24.48 -3.58 48.27
N VAL A 40 25.53 -3.64 47.46
CA VAL A 40 26.87 -4.07 47.90
C VAL A 40 27.49 -3.05 48.87
N ALA A 41 27.30 -1.75 48.63
CA ALA A 41 27.78 -0.70 49.53
C ALA A 41 27.07 -0.73 50.90
N GLN A 42 25.77 -1.00 50.94
CA GLN A 42 24.99 -1.13 52.18
C GLN A 42 25.35 -2.39 52.98
N LEU A 43 25.63 -3.51 52.31
CA LEU A 43 26.17 -4.72 52.96
C LEU A 43 27.55 -4.48 53.61
N ASN A 44 28.33 -3.56 53.06
CA ASN A 44 29.67 -3.21 53.56
C ASN A 44 29.68 -2.13 54.66
N ASN A 45 28.57 -1.40 54.87
CA ASN A 45 28.54 -0.25 55.79
C ASN A 45 27.13 0.03 56.38
N GLN A 46 26.56 -0.92 57.15
CA GLN A 46 25.26 -0.77 57.82
C GLN A 46 25.35 0.23 58.99
N ASP A 47 24.84 1.46 58.80
CA ASP A 47 24.30 2.31 59.86
C ASP A 47 22.75 2.32 59.72
N PRO A 48 21.95 1.93 60.74
CA PRO A 48 20.56 1.48 60.58
C PRO A 48 19.50 2.55 60.23
N MET A 49 19.87 3.78 59.88
CA MET A 49 18.96 4.93 60.02
C MET A 49 18.37 5.55 58.74
N ASN A 50 18.38 4.91 57.56
CA ASN A 50 17.53 5.36 56.44
C ASN A 50 17.08 4.26 55.45
N PRO A 51 16.12 3.41 55.83
CA PRO A 51 15.49 2.42 54.93
C PRO A 51 14.56 3.03 53.86
N LEU A 52 14.30 4.35 53.88
CA LEU A 52 13.38 5.04 52.96
C LEU A 52 13.92 5.21 51.52
N ASP A 53 15.24 5.33 51.34
CA ASP A 53 15.88 5.53 50.03
C ASP A 53 15.80 4.27 49.15
N ASN A 54 15.92 3.09 49.79
CA ASN A 54 15.86 1.80 49.09
C ASN A 54 14.48 1.51 48.48
N ALA A 55 13.40 1.79 49.22
CA ALA A 55 12.05 1.59 48.71
C ALA A 55 11.72 2.53 47.53
N GLN A 56 12.22 3.77 47.59
CA GLN A 56 12.02 4.77 46.55
C GLN A 56 12.83 4.45 45.28
N MET A 57 14.08 3.99 45.44
CA MET A 57 14.92 3.50 44.34
C MET A 57 14.32 2.24 43.68
N THR A 58 13.86 1.26 44.47
CA THR A 58 13.21 0.05 43.94
C THR A 58 11.90 0.38 43.22
N SER A 59 11.11 1.34 43.73
CA SER A 59 9.90 1.82 43.05
C SER A 59 10.22 2.51 41.72
N GLN A 60 11.25 3.35 41.67
CA GLN A 60 11.69 3.99 40.42
C GLN A 60 12.22 2.97 39.41
N MET A 61 12.91 1.92 39.87
CA MET A 61 13.33 0.81 39.02
C MET A 61 12.18 0.00 38.47
N ALA A 62 11.19 -0.32 39.30
CA ALA A 62 9.99 -1.01 38.83
C ALA A 62 9.27 -0.17 37.75
N GLN A 63 9.20 1.15 37.93
CA GLN A 63 8.63 2.06 36.92
C GLN A 63 9.45 2.08 35.63
N ILE A 64 10.78 2.21 35.71
CA ILE A 64 11.68 2.17 34.55
C ILE A 64 11.55 0.83 33.82
N ASN A 65 11.59 -0.30 34.53
CA ASN A 65 11.45 -1.63 33.95
C ASN A 65 10.08 -1.83 33.28
N THR A 66 9.01 -1.24 33.83
CA THR A 66 7.68 -1.28 33.21
C THR A 66 7.67 -0.47 31.92
N VAL A 67 8.26 0.73 31.91
CA VAL A 67 8.36 1.57 30.70
C VAL A 67 9.22 0.89 29.64
N THR A 68 10.38 0.34 30.01
CA THR A 68 11.22 -0.44 29.10
C THR A 68 10.46 -1.67 28.59
N GLY A 69 9.74 -2.38 29.45
CA GLY A 69 8.91 -3.52 29.05
C GLY A 69 7.87 -3.12 28.02
N ILE A 70 7.18 -2.00 28.21
CA ILE A 70 6.22 -1.45 27.23
C ILE A 70 6.92 -1.05 25.92
N GLN A 71 8.11 -0.44 25.99
CA GLN A 71 8.88 -0.10 24.79
C GLN A 71 9.30 -1.35 24.02
N GLN A 72 9.75 -2.40 24.71
CA GLN A 72 10.09 -3.69 24.12
C GLN A 72 8.85 -4.33 23.48
N LEU A 73 7.70 -4.30 24.16
CA LEU A 73 6.43 -4.78 23.60
C LEU A 73 6.04 -4.01 22.34
N ASN A 74 6.14 -2.69 22.34
CA ASN A 74 5.87 -1.87 21.16
C ASN A 74 6.82 -2.21 20.00
N GLN A 75 8.10 -2.46 20.31
CA GLN A 75 9.08 -2.88 19.30
C GLN A 75 8.75 -4.27 18.73
N THR A 76 8.37 -5.23 19.58
CA THR A 76 7.93 -6.56 19.14
C THR A 76 6.68 -6.47 18.28
N MET A 77 5.69 -5.65 18.67
CA MET A 77 4.48 -5.41 17.90
C MET A 77 4.79 -4.78 16.54
N LYS A 78 5.71 -3.82 16.49
CA LYS A 78 6.19 -3.24 15.23
C LYS A 78 6.85 -4.30 14.34
N SER A 79 7.74 -5.11 14.89
CA SER A 79 8.39 -6.19 14.13
C SER A 79 7.40 -7.23 13.61
N MET A 80 6.36 -7.55 14.39
CA MET A 80 5.28 -8.44 13.95
C MET A 80 4.47 -7.82 12.80
N ALA A 81 4.14 -6.53 12.88
CA ALA A 81 3.45 -5.82 11.80
C ALA A 81 4.30 -5.78 10.52
N ASP A 82 5.61 -5.53 10.65
CA ASP A 82 6.55 -5.53 9.52
C ASP A 82 6.64 -6.94 8.88
N GLN A 83 6.67 -8.01 9.69
CA GLN A 83 6.61 -9.41 9.20
C GLN A 83 5.28 -9.73 8.50
N PHE A 84 4.16 -9.26 9.03
CA PHE A 84 2.85 -9.47 8.42
C PHE A 84 2.74 -8.75 7.07
N SER A 85 3.27 -7.53 6.98
CA SER A 85 3.39 -6.79 5.72
C SER A 85 4.22 -7.57 4.68
N ALA A 86 5.36 -8.13 5.09
CA ALA A 86 6.18 -8.96 4.20
C ALA A 86 5.43 -10.22 3.70
N LEU A 87 4.62 -10.85 4.54
CA LEU A 87 3.77 -11.97 4.13
C LEU A 87 2.70 -11.56 3.11
N GLN A 88 2.11 -10.38 3.25
CA GLN A 88 1.17 -9.86 2.26
C GLN A 88 1.84 -9.62 0.91
N VAL A 89 3.06 -9.06 0.89
CA VAL A 89 3.83 -8.88 -0.36
C VAL A 89 4.09 -10.22 -1.03
N LEU A 90 4.40 -11.27 -0.26
CA LEU A 90 4.58 -12.63 -0.80
C LEU A 90 3.29 -13.18 -1.43
N GLN A 91 2.13 -12.93 -0.83
CA GLN A 91 0.84 -13.27 -1.44
C GLN A 91 0.61 -12.46 -2.72
N GLY A 92 0.94 -11.17 -2.71
CA GLY A 92 0.94 -10.30 -3.88
C GLY A 92 1.84 -10.79 -5.01
N ALA A 93 3.00 -11.38 -4.69
CA ALA A 93 3.91 -11.93 -5.70
C ALA A 93 3.25 -13.06 -6.51
N SER A 94 2.31 -13.81 -5.91
CA SER A 94 1.52 -14.83 -6.65
C SER A 94 0.48 -14.23 -7.60
N MET A 95 0.15 -12.94 -7.45
CA MET A 95 -0.72 -12.18 -8.34
C MET A 95 0.04 -11.62 -9.54
N ILE A 96 1.35 -11.43 -9.44
CA ILE A 96 2.17 -10.95 -10.55
C ILE A 96 1.99 -11.88 -11.75
N GLY A 97 1.63 -11.30 -12.89
CA GLY A 97 1.31 -12.01 -14.11
C GLY A 97 -0.14 -12.44 -14.26
N ARG A 98 -0.96 -12.43 -13.19
CA ARG A 98 -2.40 -12.67 -13.27
C ARG A 98 -3.15 -11.43 -13.73
N SER A 99 -4.32 -11.65 -14.29
CA SER A 99 -5.25 -10.57 -14.63
C SER A 99 -6.17 -10.31 -13.44
N VAL A 100 -6.36 -9.04 -13.10
CA VAL A 100 -7.31 -8.62 -12.07
C VAL A 100 -8.33 -7.67 -12.67
N VAL A 101 -9.53 -7.67 -12.08
CA VAL A 101 -10.60 -6.74 -12.42
C VAL A 101 -10.69 -5.69 -11.34
N THR A 102 -10.60 -4.41 -11.71
CA THR A 102 -10.67 -3.27 -10.81
C THR A 102 -11.67 -2.24 -11.32
N GLU A 103 -12.15 -1.39 -10.42
CA GLU A 103 -12.96 -0.24 -10.83
C GLU A 103 -12.10 0.74 -11.64
N GLY A 104 -12.60 1.13 -12.79
CA GLY A 104 -11.88 1.98 -13.72
C GLY A 104 -12.63 2.14 -15.03
N ASN A 105 -12.33 3.22 -15.73
CA ASN A 105 -13.05 3.58 -16.95
C ASN A 105 -12.13 3.82 -18.16
N ASN A 106 -10.86 3.42 -18.07
CA ASN A 106 -9.98 3.42 -19.23
C ASN A 106 -10.44 2.36 -20.24
N LEU A 107 -10.44 2.70 -21.52
CA LEU A 107 -10.82 1.81 -22.60
C LEU A 107 -9.58 1.44 -23.42
N PRO A 108 -8.92 0.30 -23.14
CA PRO A 108 -7.86 -0.19 -24.00
C PRO A 108 -8.46 -0.59 -25.35
N VAL A 109 -7.82 -0.16 -26.43
CA VAL A 109 -8.18 -0.53 -27.81
C VAL A 109 -7.06 -1.40 -28.37
N ALA A 110 -7.39 -2.64 -28.73
CA ALA A 110 -6.50 -3.57 -29.40
C ALA A 110 -7.15 -4.05 -30.69
N ASP A 111 -6.37 -4.16 -31.77
CA ASP A 111 -6.87 -4.62 -33.08
C ASP A 111 -8.11 -3.85 -33.59
N GLY A 112 -8.21 -2.56 -33.26
CA GLY A 112 -9.35 -1.72 -33.66
C GLY A 112 -10.62 -1.91 -32.81
N VAL A 113 -10.58 -2.70 -31.74
CA VAL A 113 -11.72 -2.95 -30.86
C VAL A 113 -11.40 -2.52 -29.42
N GLY A 114 -12.20 -1.61 -28.89
CA GLY A 114 -12.17 -1.24 -27.47
C GLY A 114 -13.00 -2.22 -26.66
N LYS A 115 -12.42 -2.83 -25.62
CA LYS A 115 -13.14 -3.77 -24.74
C LYS A 115 -13.22 -3.23 -23.32
N GLY A 116 -14.41 -3.29 -22.73
CA GLY A 116 -14.63 -2.85 -21.36
C GLY A 116 -15.71 -3.67 -20.67
N MET A 117 -15.78 -3.53 -19.35
CA MET A 117 -16.77 -4.21 -18.50
C MET A 117 -17.44 -3.21 -17.58
N PHE A 118 -18.59 -3.58 -17.06
CA PHE A 118 -19.27 -2.84 -16.01
C PHE A 118 -20.19 -3.77 -15.21
N ASP A 119 -20.40 -3.43 -13.94
CA ASP A 119 -21.38 -4.09 -13.09
C ASP A 119 -22.61 -3.17 -12.93
N LEU A 120 -23.81 -3.74 -13.10
CA LEU A 120 -25.07 -3.06 -12.81
C LEU A 120 -25.62 -3.50 -11.45
N SER A 121 -25.98 -2.50 -10.63
CA SER A 121 -26.60 -2.70 -9.32
C SER A 121 -28.01 -3.29 -9.39
N ALA A 122 -28.72 -3.14 -10.51
CA ALA A 122 -30.05 -3.68 -10.77
C ALA A 122 -30.27 -3.88 -12.28
N ALA A 123 -31.40 -4.48 -12.68
CA ALA A 123 -31.76 -4.53 -14.09
C ALA A 123 -32.07 -3.13 -14.65
N ALA A 124 -31.58 -2.84 -15.85
CA ALA A 124 -31.78 -1.61 -16.58
C ALA A 124 -32.46 -1.90 -17.93
N GLY A 125 -33.42 -1.06 -18.31
CA GLY A 125 -34.14 -1.19 -19.59
C GLY A 125 -33.40 -0.54 -20.77
N ASP A 126 -32.52 0.41 -20.48
CA ASP A 126 -31.71 1.13 -21.46
C ASP A 126 -30.31 1.31 -20.87
N VAL A 127 -29.30 0.75 -21.53
CA VAL A 127 -27.90 0.85 -21.15
C VAL A 127 -27.11 1.36 -22.34
N LYS A 128 -26.50 2.52 -22.15
CA LYS A 128 -25.67 3.17 -23.16
C LYS A 128 -24.26 3.34 -22.63
N VAL A 129 -23.29 2.90 -23.42
CA VAL A 129 -21.87 3.15 -23.19
C VAL A 129 -21.43 4.28 -24.11
N GLU A 130 -20.78 5.28 -23.55
CA GLU A 130 -20.24 6.43 -24.26
C GLU A 130 -18.73 6.36 -24.19
N VAL A 131 -18.05 6.52 -25.31
CA VAL A 131 -16.59 6.53 -25.40
C VAL A 131 -16.12 7.97 -25.54
N LEU A 132 -15.22 8.39 -24.66
CA LEU A 132 -14.71 9.75 -24.55
C LEU A 132 -13.19 9.78 -24.73
N THR A 133 -12.68 10.86 -25.30
CA THR A 133 -11.23 11.13 -25.31
C THR A 133 -10.71 11.47 -23.92
N ALA A 134 -9.38 11.51 -23.76
CA ALA A 134 -8.74 12.04 -22.55
C ALA A 134 -9.21 13.48 -22.20
N GLY A 135 -9.60 14.27 -23.21
CA GLY A 135 -10.16 15.62 -23.05
C GLY A 135 -11.67 15.66 -22.78
N GLY A 136 -12.34 14.51 -22.65
CA GLY A 136 -13.77 14.42 -22.36
C GLY A 136 -14.69 14.62 -23.57
N GLN A 137 -14.16 14.62 -24.79
CA GLN A 137 -14.97 14.71 -26.01
C GLN A 137 -15.56 13.34 -26.36
N LEU A 138 -16.87 13.28 -26.61
CA LEU A 138 -17.55 12.07 -27.08
C LEU A 138 -17.06 11.71 -28.49
N VAL A 139 -16.58 10.47 -28.66
CA VAL A 139 -16.09 9.94 -29.95
C VAL A 139 -16.88 8.76 -30.46
N GLY A 140 -17.64 8.11 -29.59
CA GLY A 140 -18.45 6.97 -29.97
C GLY A 140 -19.44 6.61 -28.88
N SER A 141 -20.39 5.77 -29.24
CA SER A 141 -21.32 5.19 -28.28
C SER A 141 -21.75 3.80 -28.74
N VAL A 142 -22.00 2.94 -27.76
CA VAL A 142 -22.55 1.60 -27.93
C VAL A 142 -23.86 1.57 -27.16
N ASP A 143 -24.95 1.25 -27.86
CA ASP A 143 -26.24 1.00 -27.24
C ASP A 143 -26.36 -0.50 -26.98
N LEU A 144 -26.51 -0.85 -25.70
CA LEU A 144 -26.63 -2.24 -25.23
C LEU A 144 -28.09 -2.61 -24.93
N GLY A 145 -29.02 -1.65 -24.99
CA GLY A 145 -30.42 -1.84 -24.64
C GLY A 145 -30.63 -2.37 -23.22
N ALA A 146 -31.63 -3.24 -23.05
CA ALA A 146 -31.97 -3.81 -21.75
C ALA A 146 -30.92 -4.81 -21.27
N GLN A 147 -30.46 -4.66 -20.03
CA GLN A 147 -29.49 -5.52 -19.38
C GLN A 147 -29.95 -5.91 -17.98
N THR A 148 -29.60 -7.12 -17.55
CA THR A 148 -29.93 -7.63 -16.21
C THR A 148 -28.99 -7.05 -15.15
N GLN A 149 -29.30 -7.25 -13.87
CA GLN A 149 -28.33 -7.00 -12.81
C GLN A 149 -27.07 -7.86 -13.00
N GLY A 150 -25.90 -7.34 -12.62
CA GLY A 150 -24.63 -8.08 -12.63
C GLY A 150 -23.62 -7.55 -13.64
N ARG A 151 -22.62 -8.38 -13.93
CA ARG A 151 -21.48 -8.03 -14.79
C ARG A 151 -21.82 -8.19 -16.27
N HIS A 152 -21.50 -7.15 -17.03
CA HIS A 152 -21.62 -7.14 -18.48
C HIS A 152 -20.31 -6.69 -19.12
N GLN A 153 -20.12 -7.14 -20.35
CA GLN A 153 -18.99 -6.73 -21.21
C GLN A 153 -19.54 -6.04 -22.45
N PHE A 154 -18.76 -5.12 -23.00
CA PHE A 154 -19.08 -4.48 -24.26
C PHE A 154 -17.84 -4.37 -25.12
N GLU A 155 -18.08 -4.25 -26.43
CA GLU A 155 -17.06 -3.99 -27.43
C GLU A 155 -17.46 -2.74 -28.20
N TRP A 156 -16.47 -1.88 -28.46
CA TRP A 156 -16.63 -0.69 -29.27
C TRP A 156 -15.72 -0.77 -30.49
N ASP A 157 -16.32 -0.64 -31.68
CA ASP A 157 -15.58 -0.60 -32.93
C ASP A 157 -14.89 0.77 -33.10
N ALA A 158 -13.58 0.77 -32.95
CA ALA A 158 -12.73 1.95 -33.10
C ALA A 158 -12.29 2.17 -34.56
N SER A 159 -12.66 1.31 -35.51
CA SER A 159 -12.21 1.39 -36.91
C SER A 159 -12.61 2.70 -37.61
N LYS A 160 -13.70 3.31 -37.15
CA LYS A 160 -14.21 4.60 -37.66
C LYS A 160 -13.61 5.81 -36.96
N TYR A 161 -12.85 5.60 -35.90
CA TYR A 161 -12.24 6.67 -35.11
C TYR A 161 -10.81 6.91 -35.59
N ALA A 162 -10.57 8.09 -36.16
CA ALA A 162 -9.28 8.49 -36.72
C ALA A 162 -8.35 9.20 -35.72
N GLY A 163 -8.79 9.40 -34.48
CA GLY A 163 -8.00 10.04 -33.43
C GLY A 163 -7.08 9.06 -32.69
N SER A 164 -6.29 9.58 -31.74
CA SER A 164 -5.50 8.70 -30.86
C SER A 164 -6.41 7.85 -29.99
N THR A 165 -6.16 6.54 -29.99
CA THR A 165 -6.82 5.55 -29.13
C THR A 165 -6.21 5.51 -27.72
N GLU A 166 -5.10 6.21 -27.50
CA GLU A 166 -4.48 6.30 -26.18
C GLU A 166 -5.29 7.20 -25.24
N GLY A 167 -5.46 6.75 -24.01
CA GLY A 167 -6.16 7.51 -22.96
C GLY A 167 -7.66 7.67 -23.19
N LEU A 168 -8.26 6.86 -24.08
CA LEU A 168 -9.71 6.77 -24.21
C LEU A 168 -10.33 6.28 -22.90
N ARG A 169 -11.50 6.81 -22.60
CA ARG A 169 -12.32 6.41 -21.47
C ARG A 169 -13.72 6.04 -21.92
N PHE A 170 -14.43 5.30 -21.10
CA PHE A 170 -15.85 5.04 -21.31
C PHE A 170 -16.68 5.51 -20.12
N LYS A 171 -17.95 5.77 -20.37
CA LYS A 171 -18.95 6.09 -19.35
C LYS A 171 -20.17 5.24 -19.62
N VAL A 172 -20.69 4.60 -18.57
CA VAL A 172 -21.92 3.82 -18.65
C VAL A 172 -23.06 4.68 -18.11
N THR A 173 -24.15 4.75 -18.86
CA THR A 173 -25.40 5.34 -18.42
C THR A 173 -26.47 4.25 -18.50
N ALA A 174 -27.06 3.90 -17.36
CA ALA A 174 -28.07 2.86 -17.26
C ALA A 174 -29.36 3.45 -16.67
N LEU A 175 -30.49 3.16 -17.32
CA LEU A 175 -31.81 3.63 -16.96
C LEU A 175 -32.80 2.46 -16.92
N ASN A 176 -33.67 2.46 -15.92
CA ASN A 176 -34.86 1.60 -15.88
C ASN A 176 -36.10 2.51 -15.94
N GLY A 177 -36.62 2.70 -17.15
CA GLY A 177 -37.57 3.78 -17.45
C GLY A 177 -36.92 5.14 -17.26
N SER A 178 -37.38 5.92 -16.27
CA SER A 178 -36.79 7.22 -15.90
C SER A 178 -35.83 7.15 -14.71
N THR A 179 -35.65 5.98 -14.11
CA THR A 179 -34.81 5.81 -12.91
C THR A 179 -33.39 5.45 -13.31
N ALA A 180 -32.41 6.21 -12.83
CA ALA A 180 -31.01 5.87 -13.01
C ALA A 180 -30.65 4.59 -12.23
N VAL A 181 -29.99 3.66 -12.89
CA VAL A 181 -29.42 2.46 -12.29
C VAL A 181 -27.93 2.71 -12.08
N GLU A 182 -27.43 2.44 -10.88
CA GLU A 182 -26.00 2.59 -10.60
C GLU A 182 -25.20 1.56 -11.40
N SER A 183 -24.21 2.05 -12.14
CA SER A 183 -23.30 1.28 -12.97
C SER A 183 -21.85 1.56 -12.54
N THR A 184 -21.10 0.50 -12.24
CA THR A 184 -19.70 0.59 -11.87
C THR A 184 -18.83 0.16 -13.06
N PRO A 185 -18.06 1.06 -13.69
CA PRO A 185 -17.18 0.69 -14.79
C PRO A 185 -16.00 -0.13 -14.27
N LEU A 186 -15.62 -1.16 -15.00
CA LEU A 186 -14.57 -2.10 -14.65
C LEU A 186 -13.57 -2.26 -15.78
N ILE A 187 -12.30 -2.41 -15.40
CA ILE A 187 -11.20 -2.73 -16.30
C ILE A 187 -10.54 -4.03 -15.90
N GLN A 188 -10.10 -4.79 -16.90
CA GLN A 188 -9.18 -5.90 -16.70
C GLN A 188 -7.76 -5.38 -16.90
N SER A 189 -6.85 -5.71 -15.99
CA SER A 189 -5.45 -5.37 -16.14
C SER A 189 -4.56 -6.45 -15.55
N LYS A 190 -3.40 -6.65 -16.16
CA LYS A 190 -2.40 -7.58 -15.65
C LYS A 190 -1.60 -6.93 -14.54
N VAL A 191 -1.35 -7.68 -13.47
CA VAL A 191 -0.48 -7.25 -12.37
C VAL A 191 0.98 -7.42 -12.80
N VAL A 192 1.76 -6.34 -12.72
CA VAL A 192 3.18 -6.31 -13.09
C VAL A 192 4.07 -6.39 -11.85
N SER A 193 3.69 -5.72 -10.77
CA SER A 193 4.37 -5.81 -9.48
C SER A 193 3.37 -5.80 -8.33
N ALA A 194 3.83 -6.31 -7.19
CA ALA A 194 3.13 -6.21 -5.94
C ALA A 194 4.07 -5.61 -4.90
N GLY A 195 3.52 -4.77 -4.04
CA GLY A 195 4.25 -4.09 -2.98
C GLY A 195 3.41 -3.96 -1.72
N ALA A 196 3.97 -3.27 -0.73
CA ALA A 196 3.21 -2.84 0.42
C ALA A 196 3.46 -1.36 0.66
N ASP A 197 2.38 -0.61 0.79
CA ASP A 197 2.42 0.79 1.21
C ASP A 197 1.51 0.96 2.44
N GLY A 198 2.03 1.57 3.51
CA GLY A 198 1.31 1.70 4.77
C GLY A 198 0.85 0.37 5.41
N GLY A 199 1.46 -0.77 5.03
CA GLY A 199 1.05 -2.11 5.49
C GLY A 199 -0.14 -2.71 4.73
N LEU A 200 -0.57 -2.07 3.64
CA LEU A 200 -1.59 -2.57 2.72
C LEU A 200 -0.92 -3.14 1.47
N LEU A 201 -1.39 -4.30 1.01
CA LEU A 201 -0.99 -4.87 -0.26
C LEU A 201 -1.43 -3.97 -1.42
N THR A 202 -0.45 -3.49 -2.19
CA THR A 202 -0.66 -2.73 -3.41
C THR A 202 -0.24 -3.55 -4.62
N LEU A 203 -0.94 -3.36 -5.73
CA LEU A 203 -0.66 -4.03 -7.01
C LEU A 203 -0.48 -2.95 -8.07
N ASP A 204 0.64 -3.02 -8.80
CA ASP A 204 0.87 -2.19 -9.96
C ASP A 204 0.38 -2.91 -11.20
N LEU A 205 -0.42 -2.20 -11.98
CA LEU A 205 -1.07 -2.71 -13.18
C LEU A 205 -0.30 -2.27 -14.43
N GLU A 206 -0.31 -3.11 -15.46
CA GLU A 206 0.36 -2.87 -16.75
C GLU A 206 -0.05 -1.54 -17.42
N GLY A 207 -1.27 -1.04 -17.11
CA GLY A 207 -1.77 0.25 -17.57
C GLY A 207 -1.27 1.49 -16.80
N GLY A 208 -0.29 1.34 -15.90
CA GLY A 208 0.35 2.46 -15.20
C GLY A 208 -0.40 2.97 -13.95
N GLY A 209 -1.19 2.12 -13.31
CA GLY A 209 -1.93 2.44 -12.08
C GLY A 209 -1.58 1.49 -10.94
N THR A 210 -1.45 2.05 -9.72
CA THR A 210 -1.34 1.27 -8.49
C THR A 210 -2.71 1.19 -7.82
N VAL A 211 -3.16 -0.02 -7.50
CA VAL A 211 -4.43 -0.27 -6.81
C VAL A 211 -4.18 -0.98 -5.49
N ASN A 212 -5.01 -0.71 -4.49
CA ASN A 212 -5.01 -1.52 -3.29
C ASN A 212 -5.68 -2.86 -3.58
N TYR A 213 -5.20 -3.93 -2.95
CA TYR A 213 -5.80 -5.26 -3.09
C TYR A 213 -7.31 -5.27 -2.76
N SER A 214 -7.74 -4.42 -1.81
CA SER A 214 -9.16 -4.26 -1.45
C SER A 214 -10.04 -3.70 -2.58
N GLN A 215 -9.45 -3.07 -3.60
CA GLN A 215 -10.17 -2.54 -4.77
C GLN A 215 -10.28 -3.55 -5.90
N VAL A 216 -9.62 -4.72 -5.77
CA VAL A 216 -9.72 -5.82 -6.73
C VAL A 216 -11.08 -6.50 -6.56
N LYS A 217 -11.88 -6.50 -7.62
CA LYS A 217 -13.21 -7.14 -7.66
C LYS A 217 -13.13 -8.61 -8.06
N ALA A 218 -12.11 -9.01 -8.82
CA ALA A 218 -11.88 -10.39 -9.21
C ALA A 218 -10.42 -10.63 -9.62
N ILE A 219 -9.96 -11.87 -9.50
CA ILE A 219 -8.69 -12.37 -10.04
C ILE A 219 -9.05 -13.44 -11.07
N LEU A 220 -8.42 -13.39 -12.25
CA LEU A 220 -8.66 -14.26 -13.40
C LEU A 220 -7.49 -15.24 -13.59
#